data_AF-A0A094QST4-F1
#
_entry.id   AF-A0A094QST4-F1
#
_cell.length_a   1.000
_cell.length_b   1.000
_cell.length_c   1.000
_cell.angle_alpha   90.00
_cell.angle_beta   90.00
_cell.angle_gamma   90.00
#
_symmetry.space_group_name_H-M   'P 1'
#
loop_
_entity.id
_entity.type
_entity.pdbx_description
1 polymer ?
#
loop_
_entity_poly.entity_id
_entity_poly.type
_entity_poly.pdbx_seq_one_letter_code
_entity_poly.pdbx_strand_id
1 'polypeptide(L)'
;MALAFTHRSFAYESGAKETNERLEFLGDSVLGLVVTEELYKRFPDLDESRLSPLRSGVVNMRALADIARELNLGKYIRLGKGEEVTGGRDKNSLLADALEALIGAIYLHAGFATSAQVVRTLIDSTLTQAMARGSGLDGKTALQELTAQLGKGAPEYIVTETGPDHDKSFSADAMVAGTFISRGTGKSKREAEQVAARSAYELLKDQAKPQVVDDGK
;
A
#
# COMPACT_ATOMS: atom_id res chain seq x y z
N MET A 1 21.21 -8.72 16.75
CA MET A 1 20.63 -9.26 15.51
C MET A 1 20.18 -10.72 15.60
N ALA A 2 20.93 -11.66 16.18
CA ALA A 2 20.52 -13.08 16.23
C ALA A 2 19.16 -13.36 16.89
N LEU A 3 18.78 -12.59 17.92
CA LEU A 3 17.48 -12.74 18.60
C LEU A 3 16.28 -12.50 17.67
N ALA A 4 16.40 -11.60 16.68
CA ALA A 4 15.34 -11.32 15.72
C ALA A 4 14.93 -12.55 14.88
N PHE A 5 15.85 -13.50 14.74
CA PHE A 5 15.64 -14.72 13.97
C PHE A 5 15.42 -15.95 14.87
N THR A 6 15.10 -15.76 16.15
CA THR A 6 14.90 -16.85 17.11
C THR A 6 13.41 -17.08 17.35
N HIS A 7 12.82 -17.99 16.59
CA HIS A 7 11.42 -18.36 16.74
C HIS A 7 11.19 -19.15 18.03
N ARG A 8 9.99 -19.03 18.62
CA ARG A 8 9.61 -19.72 19.85
C ARG A 8 9.79 -21.24 19.82
N SER A 9 9.60 -21.89 18.66
CA SER A 9 9.82 -23.34 18.54
C SER A 9 11.28 -23.73 18.75
N PHE A 10 12.22 -22.92 18.25
CA PHE A 10 13.65 -23.14 18.51
C PHE A 10 13.99 -22.83 19.96
N ALA A 11 13.45 -21.76 20.53
CA ALA A 11 13.71 -21.38 21.91
C ALA A 11 13.28 -22.50 22.89
N TYR A 12 12.10 -23.07 22.68
CA TYR A 12 11.59 -24.20 23.46
C TYR A 12 12.49 -25.44 23.36
N GLU A 13 12.94 -25.81 22.16
CA GLU A 13 13.80 -26.99 21.96
C GLU A 13 15.23 -26.79 22.47
N SER A 14 15.77 -25.57 22.41
CA SER A 14 17.15 -25.25 22.80
C SER A 14 17.30 -24.82 24.26
N GLY A 15 16.19 -24.63 24.98
CA GLY A 15 16.20 -24.07 26.33
C GLY A 15 16.48 -22.57 26.40
N ALA A 16 16.46 -21.86 25.26
CA ALA A 16 16.56 -20.41 25.25
C ALA A 16 15.29 -19.78 25.86
N LYS A 17 15.48 -18.74 26.68
CA LYS A 17 14.36 -18.05 27.33
C LYS A 17 13.75 -16.93 26.48
N GLU A 18 14.53 -16.40 25.55
CA GLU A 18 14.13 -15.25 24.74
C GLU A 18 13.77 -15.67 23.32
N THR A 19 12.72 -15.05 22.80
CA THR A 19 12.19 -15.20 21.45
C THR A 19 12.25 -13.86 20.73
N ASN A 20 12.01 -13.87 19.42
CA ASN A 20 11.89 -12.65 18.62
C ASN A 20 10.62 -11.83 18.95
N GLU A 21 9.63 -12.37 19.67
CA GLU A 21 8.30 -11.76 19.88
C GLU A 21 8.35 -10.34 20.49
N ARG A 22 9.30 -10.05 21.39
CA ARG A 22 9.46 -8.69 21.94
C ARG A 22 10.04 -7.71 20.93
N LEU A 23 10.91 -8.19 20.03
CA LEU A 23 11.47 -7.39 18.95
C LEU A 23 10.43 -7.18 17.85
N GLU A 24 9.63 -8.19 17.54
CA GLU A 24 8.48 -8.11 16.63
C GLU A 24 7.52 -7.01 17.08
N PHE A 25 7.05 -7.06 18.33
CA PHE A 25 6.17 -6.05 18.91
C PHE A 25 6.71 -4.62 18.77
N LEU A 26 8.00 -4.42 19.06
CA LEU A 26 8.66 -3.12 18.89
C LEU A 26 8.80 -2.73 17.42
N GLY A 27 9.13 -3.70 16.57
CA GLY A 27 9.34 -3.54 15.14
C GLY A 27 8.06 -3.15 14.40
N ASP A 28 6.93 -3.77 14.72
CA ASP A 28 5.61 -3.41 14.19
C ASP A 28 5.27 -1.94 14.46
N SER A 29 5.51 -1.47 15.69
CA SER A 29 5.29 -0.06 16.03
C SER A 29 6.18 0.89 15.23
N VAL A 30 7.46 0.55 15.03
CA VAL A 30 8.40 1.35 14.23
C VAL A 30 7.98 1.34 12.75
N LEU A 31 7.68 0.17 12.20
CA LEU A 31 7.20 -0.01 10.83
C LEU A 31 5.93 0.82 10.59
N GLY A 32 4.94 0.67 11.46
CA GLY A 32 3.66 1.36 11.38
C GLY A 32 3.80 2.88 11.40
N LEU A 33 4.68 3.43 12.25
CA LEU A 33 4.95 4.87 12.28
C LEU A 33 5.58 5.34 10.97
N VAL A 34 6.61 4.65 10.48
CA VAL A 34 7.30 5.05 9.25
C VAL A 34 6.36 4.98 8.04
N VAL A 35 5.56 3.93 7.91
CA VAL A 35 4.59 3.81 6.81
C VAL A 35 3.51 4.90 6.92
N THR A 36 3.00 5.16 8.12
CA THR A 36 2.00 6.22 8.33
C THR A 36 2.56 7.59 7.96
N GLU A 37 3.81 7.88 8.33
CA GLU A 37 4.49 9.12 7.96
C GLU A 37 4.71 9.23 6.43
N GLU A 38 5.13 8.15 5.77
CA GLU A 38 5.26 8.11 4.30
C GLU A 38 3.94 8.40 3.60
N LEU A 39 2.86 7.77 4.04
CA LEU A 39 1.53 7.99 3.47
C LEU A 39 1.06 9.43 3.69
N TYR A 40 1.23 9.98 4.90
CA TYR A 40 0.88 11.37 5.20
C TYR A 40 1.62 12.37 4.31
N LYS A 41 2.93 12.17 4.12
CA LYS A 41 3.77 13.08 3.31
C LYS A 41 3.50 12.95 1.81
N ARG A 42 3.30 11.72 1.31
CA ARG A 42 3.06 11.48 -0.12
C ARG A 42 1.63 11.84 -0.54
N PHE A 43 0.67 11.85 0.40
CA PHE A 43 -0.74 12.07 0.12
C PHE A 43 -1.37 13.15 1.02
N PRO A 44 -0.94 14.42 0.91
CA PRO A 44 -1.45 15.50 1.75
C PRO A 44 -2.95 15.77 1.57
N ASP A 45 -3.53 15.36 0.44
CA ASP A 45 -4.95 15.57 0.11
C ASP A 45 -5.86 14.41 0.55
N LEU A 46 -5.31 13.32 1.11
CA LEU A 46 -6.10 12.17 1.56
C LEU A 46 -6.45 12.29 3.05
N ASP A 47 -7.70 12.03 3.38
CA ASP A 47 -8.15 11.90 4.76
C ASP A 47 -7.84 10.50 5.34
N GLU A 48 -8.06 10.35 6.65
CA GLU A 48 -7.82 9.10 7.38
C GLU A 48 -8.57 7.90 6.80
N SER A 49 -9.79 8.09 6.29
CA SER A 49 -10.63 7.02 5.73
C SER A 49 -10.02 6.42 4.47
N ARG A 50 -9.21 7.22 3.75
CA ARG A 50 -8.46 6.80 2.55
C ARG A 50 -7.04 6.35 2.87
N LEU A 51 -6.39 6.97 3.85
CA LEU A 51 -5.03 6.61 4.28
C LEU A 51 -4.99 5.26 5.01
N SER A 52 -5.99 4.95 5.82
CA SER A 52 -6.02 3.71 6.62
C SER A 52 -6.04 2.44 5.75
N PRO A 53 -6.90 2.32 4.72
CA PRO A 53 -6.86 1.18 3.79
C PRO A 53 -5.55 1.08 3.01
N LEU A 54 -4.95 2.21 2.60
CA LEU A 54 -3.64 2.20 1.96
C LEU A 54 -2.58 1.63 2.90
N ARG A 55 -2.57 2.06 4.17
CA ARG A 55 -1.65 1.54 5.19
C ARG A 55 -1.82 0.04 5.36
N SER A 56 -3.04 -0.47 5.49
CA SER A 56 -3.31 -1.91 5.57
C SER A 56 -2.92 -2.67 4.31
N GLY A 57 -2.96 -2.04 3.14
CA GLY A 57 -2.49 -2.63 1.89
C GLY A 57 -0.96 -2.76 1.80
N VAL A 58 -0.23 -1.84 2.42
CA VAL A 58 1.25 -1.82 2.45
C VAL A 58 1.79 -2.67 3.58
N VAL A 59 1.17 -2.59 4.75
CA VAL A 59 1.58 -3.30 5.97
C VAL A 59 0.51 -4.36 6.27
N ASN A 60 0.74 -5.54 5.72
CA ASN A 60 0.00 -6.75 6.07
C ASN A 60 0.93 -7.96 5.97
N MET A 61 0.53 -9.05 6.64
CA MET A 61 1.32 -10.28 6.72
C MET A 61 1.81 -10.78 5.35
N ARG A 62 0.99 -10.70 4.29
CA ARG A 62 1.40 -11.14 2.96
C ARG A 62 2.49 -10.25 2.37
N ALA A 63 2.29 -8.93 2.40
CA ALA A 63 3.28 -7.98 1.91
C ALA A 63 4.61 -8.08 2.65
N LEU A 64 4.57 -8.19 3.99
CA LEU A 64 5.77 -8.33 4.81
C LEU A 64 6.48 -9.67 4.58
N ALA A 65 5.73 -10.76 4.42
CA ALA A 65 6.30 -12.05 4.06
C ALA A 65 6.99 -12.02 2.68
N ASP A 66 6.40 -11.32 1.71
CA ASP A 66 6.98 -11.18 0.37
C ASP A 66 8.30 -10.40 0.42
N ILE A 67 8.37 -9.29 1.17
CA ILE A 67 9.63 -8.56 1.43
C ILE A 67 10.66 -9.48 2.11
N ALA A 68 10.24 -10.24 3.12
CA ALA A 68 11.12 -11.18 3.83
C ALA A 68 11.66 -12.28 2.91
N ARG A 69 10.89 -12.73 1.91
CA ARG A 69 11.35 -13.67 0.88
C ARG A 69 12.38 -13.06 -0.06
N GLU A 70 12.16 -11.82 -0.51
CA GLU A 70 13.14 -11.09 -1.34
C GLU A 70 14.49 -10.96 -0.63
N LEU A 71 14.46 -10.69 0.68
CA LEU A 71 15.65 -10.65 1.54
C LEU A 71 16.20 -12.04 1.92
N ASN A 72 15.52 -13.11 1.51
CA ASN A 72 15.82 -14.49 1.87
C ASN A 72 15.89 -14.71 3.40
N LEU A 73 15.04 -14.05 4.18
CA LEU A 73 15.09 -14.13 5.65
C LEU A 73 14.84 -15.53 6.19
N GLY A 74 14.01 -16.32 5.50
CA GLY A 74 13.65 -17.69 5.90
C GLY A 74 14.86 -18.59 6.17
N LYS A 75 16.01 -18.38 5.51
CA LYS A 75 17.24 -19.16 5.74
C LYS A 75 17.96 -18.83 7.05
N TYR A 76 17.68 -17.66 7.63
CA TYR A 76 18.29 -17.21 8.88
C TYR A 76 17.44 -17.53 10.10
N ILE A 77 16.13 -17.76 9.91
CA ILE A 77 15.22 -18.10 11.01
C ILE A 77 15.65 -19.44 11.64
N ARG A 78 15.85 -19.42 12.95
CA ARG A 78 16.10 -20.59 13.77
C ARG A 78 14.76 -21.18 14.17
N LEU A 79 14.50 -22.39 13.71
CA LEU A 79 13.27 -23.12 13.94
C LEU A 79 13.56 -24.40 14.72
N GLY A 80 12.62 -24.79 15.57
CA GLY A 80 12.60 -26.14 16.12
C GLY A 80 12.31 -27.16 15.02
N LYS A 81 12.71 -28.42 15.22
CA LYS A 81 12.61 -29.50 14.23
C LYS A 81 11.18 -29.68 13.72
N GLY A 82 10.18 -29.61 14.61
CA GLY A 82 8.78 -29.77 14.21
C GLY A 82 8.31 -28.65 13.27
N GLU A 83 8.68 -27.41 13.59
CA GLU A 83 8.34 -26.24 12.77
C GLU A 83 9.03 -26.29 11.40
N GLU A 84 10.30 -26.69 11.39
CA GLU A 84 11.09 -26.91 10.17
C GLU A 84 10.43 -27.94 9.23
N VAL A 85 10.04 -29.11 9.76
CA VAL A 85 9.42 -30.19 8.97
C VAL A 85 8.09 -29.77 8.35
N THR A 86 7.34 -28.87 9.00
CA THR A 86 6.08 -28.33 8.45
C THR A 86 6.27 -27.18 7.47
N GLY A 87 7.50 -26.92 7.01
CA GLY A 87 7.80 -25.85 6.07
C GLY A 87 7.78 -24.45 6.69
N GLY A 88 8.06 -24.33 7.99
CA GLY A 88 8.00 -23.07 8.73
C GLY A 88 8.79 -21.92 8.09
N ARG A 89 9.88 -22.22 7.38
CA ARG A 89 10.73 -21.22 6.70
C ARG A 89 10.01 -20.40 5.62
N ASP A 90 8.91 -20.92 5.07
CA ASP A 90 8.14 -20.25 4.02
C ASP A 90 6.73 -19.84 4.50
N LYS A 91 6.40 -20.05 5.79
CA LYS A 91 5.13 -19.58 6.35
C LYS A 91 5.12 -18.06 6.40
N ASN A 92 4.04 -17.46 5.89
CA ASN A 92 3.88 -16.00 5.85
C ASN A 92 4.01 -15.35 7.23
N SER A 93 3.42 -15.96 8.27
CA SER A 93 3.51 -15.42 9.63
C SER A 93 4.96 -15.34 10.11
N LEU A 94 5.70 -16.45 10.09
CA LEU A 94 7.10 -16.49 10.55
C LEU A 94 8.02 -15.53 9.79
N LEU A 95 7.78 -15.36 8.49
CA LEU A 95 8.53 -14.43 7.65
C LEU A 95 8.21 -12.97 7.98
N ALA A 96 6.93 -12.63 8.16
CA ALA A 96 6.51 -11.29 8.57
C ALA A 96 7.04 -10.95 9.97
N ASP A 97 6.85 -11.84 10.94
CA ASP A 97 7.31 -11.67 12.33
C ASP A 97 8.84 -11.49 12.39
N ALA A 98 9.59 -12.24 11.58
CA ALA A 98 11.04 -12.11 11.48
C ALA A 98 11.48 -10.77 10.87
N LEU A 99 10.74 -10.24 9.90
CA LEU A 99 11.01 -8.92 9.32
C LEU A 99 10.75 -7.81 10.34
N GLU A 100 9.62 -7.86 11.05
CA GLU A 100 9.30 -6.92 12.12
C GLU A 100 10.35 -7.00 13.24
N ALA A 101 10.69 -8.21 13.69
CA ALA A 101 11.74 -8.38 14.69
C ALA A 101 13.11 -7.86 14.24
N LEU A 102 13.44 -7.97 12.95
CA LEU A 102 14.65 -7.38 12.39
C LEU A 102 14.59 -5.84 12.45
N ILE A 103 13.46 -5.23 12.11
CA ILE A 103 13.24 -3.78 12.23
C ILE A 103 13.39 -3.33 13.69
N GLY A 104 12.80 -4.07 14.64
CA GLY A 104 12.94 -3.81 16.07
C GLY A 104 14.38 -3.92 16.56
N ALA A 105 15.14 -4.90 16.04
CA ALA A 105 16.56 -5.05 16.37
C ALA A 105 17.43 -3.93 15.79
N ILE A 106 17.14 -3.46 14.56
CA ILE A 106 17.80 -2.30 13.96
C ILE A 106 17.51 -1.05 14.78
N TYR A 107 16.26 -0.87 15.22
CA TYR A 107 15.87 0.28 16.06
C TYR A 107 16.66 0.34 17.36
N LEU A 108 16.75 -0.78 18.08
CA LEU A 108 17.52 -0.83 19.33
C LEU A 108 19.03 -0.60 19.12
N HIS A 109 19.57 -0.99 17.96
CA HIS A 109 21.00 -0.90 17.69
C HIS A 109 21.42 0.46 17.10
N ALA A 110 20.60 1.02 16.21
CA ALA A 110 20.97 2.14 15.35
C ALA A 110 19.98 3.33 15.41
N GLY A 111 18.94 3.24 16.24
CA GLY A 111 17.96 4.30 16.46
C GLY A 111 16.96 4.48 15.33
N PHE A 112 15.97 5.36 15.59
CA PHE A 112 14.82 5.55 14.70
C PHE A 112 15.19 6.02 13.29
N ALA A 113 16.14 6.96 13.14
CA ALA A 113 16.49 7.51 11.84
C ALA A 113 16.99 6.43 10.87
N THR A 114 17.87 5.54 11.34
CA THR A 114 18.39 4.42 10.56
C THR A 114 17.28 3.42 10.25
N SER A 115 16.46 3.06 11.23
CA SER A 115 15.31 2.18 11.02
C SER A 115 14.34 2.73 9.99
N ALA A 116 14.03 4.03 10.03
CA ALA A 116 13.12 4.68 9.11
C ALA A 116 13.66 4.65 7.67
N GLN A 117 14.97 4.85 7.48
CA GLN A 117 15.59 4.74 6.17
C GLN A 117 15.48 3.30 5.62
N VAL A 118 15.82 2.30 6.44
CA VAL A 118 15.71 0.88 6.06
C VAL A 118 14.27 0.53 5.70
N VAL A 119 13.30 0.87 6.56
CA VAL A 119 11.89 0.59 6.31
C VAL A 119 11.43 1.24 5.01
N ARG A 120 11.74 2.52 4.76
CA ARG A 120 11.37 3.20 3.50
C ARG A 120 11.89 2.44 2.28
N THR A 121 13.14 1.99 2.29
CA THR A 121 13.70 1.20 1.18
C THR A 121 12.96 -0.12 1.00
N LEU A 122 12.64 -0.82 2.08
CA LEU A 122 11.96 -2.12 2.03
C LEU A 122 10.52 -2.02 1.52
N ILE A 123 9.79 -0.99 1.93
CA ILE A 123 8.37 -0.85 1.58
C ILE A 123 8.14 -0.08 0.27
N ASP A 124 9.15 0.51 -0.36
CA ASP A 124 8.94 1.42 -1.50
C ASP A 124 8.27 0.75 -2.69
N SER A 125 8.64 -0.50 -2.99
CA SER A 125 8.01 -1.30 -4.05
C SER A 125 6.55 -1.62 -3.71
N THR A 126 6.29 -2.04 -2.47
CA THR A 126 4.94 -2.34 -1.96
C THR A 126 4.06 -1.09 -1.94
N LEU A 127 4.61 0.05 -1.52
CA LEU A 127 3.94 1.33 -1.50
C LEU A 127 3.62 1.79 -2.93
N THR A 128 4.57 1.70 -3.86
CA THR A 128 4.33 2.00 -5.28
C THR A 128 3.25 1.10 -5.89
N GLN A 129 3.23 -0.19 -5.56
CA GLN A 129 2.17 -1.10 -6.00
C GLN A 129 0.82 -0.82 -5.33
N ALA A 130 0.82 -0.53 -4.04
CA ALA A 130 -0.37 -0.12 -3.30
C ALA A 130 -0.90 1.21 -3.82
N MET A 131 -0.04 2.09 -4.34
CA MET A 131 -0.43 3.29 -5.08
C MET A 131 -0.93 2.97 -6.47
N ALA A 132 -0.38 2.01 -7.19
CA ALA A 132 -0.95 1.61 -8.48
C ALA A 132 -2.36 1.02 -8.28
N ARG A 133 -2.53 0.15 -7.29
CA ARG A 133 -3.83 -0.48 -6.95
C ARG A 133 -4.79 0.50 -6.26
N GLY A 134 -4.28 1.29 -5.33
CA GLY A 134 -4.94 2.34 -4.56
C GLY A 134 -4.98 3.67 -5.30
N SER A 135 -4.48 3.75 -6.52
CA SER A 135 -4.96 4.70 -7.50
C SER A 135 -6.22 4.23 -8.21
N GLY A 136 -6.66 3.01 -7.86
CA GLY A 136 -8.05 2.64 -7.70
C GLY A 136 -8.64 2.97 -6.32
N LEU A 137 -8.07 3.94 -5.57
CA LEU A 137 -8.85 4.72 -4.58
C LEU A 137 -9.95 5.33 -5.42
N ASP A 138 -11.15 4.78 -5.22
CA ASP A 138 -12.26 4.82 -6.13
C ASP A 138 -12.36 6.18 -6.84
N GLY A 139 -11.79 6.26 -8.05
CA GLY A 139 -11.78 7.46 -8.86
C GLY A 139 -13.20 7.92 -9.11
N LYS A 140 -14.17 6.99 -9.10
CA LYS A 140 -15.59 7.33 -9.18
C LYS A 140 -16.06 8.03 -7.92
N THR A 141 -15.70 7.56 -6.73
CA THR A 141 -16.03 8.24 -5.47
C THR A 141 -15.37 9.61 -5.39
N ALA A 142 -14.07 9.70 -5.68
CA ALA A 142 -13.35 10.98 -5.67
C ALA A 142 -13.93 11.98 -6.68
N LEU A 143 -14.25 11.52 -7.89
CA LEU A 143 -14.92 12.34 -8.89
C LEU A 143 -16.32 12.74 -8.44
N GLN A 144 -17.10 11.81 -7.86
CA GLN A 144 -18.45 12.07 -7.39
C GLN A 144 -18.50 13.11 -6.26
N GLU A 145 -17.57 13.05 -5.32
CA GLU A 145 -17.43 14.05 -4.27
C GLU A 145 -17.06 15.42 -4.86
N LEU A 146 -16.09 15.47 -5.77
CA LEU A 146 -15.67 16.70 -6.43
C LEU A 146 -16.80 17.34 -7.24
N THR A 147 -17.54 16.54 -8.03
CA THR A 147 -18.63 17.08 -8.84
C THR A 147 -19.83 17.48 -7.99
N ALA A 148 -20.08 16.83 -6.86
CA ALA A 148 -21.05 17.26 -5.88
C ALA A 148 -20.67 18.63 -5.27
N GLN A 149 -19.40 18.81 -4.86
CA GLN A 149 -18.89 20.09 -4.35
C GLN A 149 -19.00 21.22 -5.40
N LEU A 150 -18.76 20.91 -6.67
CA LEU A 150 -18.88 21.86 -7.79
C LEU A 150 -20.33 22.11 -8.23
N GLY A 151 -21.33 21.48 -7.60
CA GLY A 151 -22.75 21.61 -7.98
C GLY A 151 -23.08 21.00 -9.35
N LYS A 152 -22.25 20.08 -9.86
CA LYS A 152 -22.37 19.47 -11.19
C LYS A 152 -23.10 18.11 -11.18
N GLY A 153 -23.58 17.67 -10.03
CA GLY A 153 -24.28 16.38 -9.87
C GLY A 153 -23.34 15.18 -9.90
N ALA A 154 -23.89 13.96 -9.97
CA ALA A 154 -23.09 12.73 -10.04
C ALA A 154 -22.52 12.52 -11.46
N PRO A 155 -21.28 12.01 -11.58
CA PRO A 155 -20.68 11.69 -12.88
C PRO A 155 -21.36 10.45 -13.50
N GLU A 156 -21.49 10.47 -14.82
CA GLU A 156 -22.00 9.36 -15.62
C GLU A 156 -20.88 8.71 -16.42
N TYR A 157 -21.02 7.41 -16.75
CA TYR A 157 -20.01 6.67 -17.51
C TYR A 157 -20.65 6.01 -18.73
N ILE A 158 -20.14 6.33 -19.92
CA ILE A 158 -20.55 5.67 -21.17
C ILE A 158 -19.49 4.64 -21.51
N VAL A 159 -19.83 3.35 -21.43
CA VAL A 159 -18.89 2.24 -21.63
C VAL A 159 -19.09 1.59 -22.99
N THR A 160 -18.00 1.38 -23.71
CA THR A 160 -17.93 0.64 -24.97
C THR A 160 -16.97 -0.55 -24.81
N GLU A 161 -17.25 -1.64 -25.52
CA GLU A 161 -16.42 -2.85 -25.52
C GLU A 161 -16.02 -3.24 -26.95
N THR A 162 -14.79 -3.74 -27.11
CA THR A 162 -14.20 -4.14 -28.39
C THR A 162 -13.36 -5.40 -28.20
N GLY A 163 -13.11 -6.14 -29.29
CA GLY A 163 -12.31 -7.36 -29.28
C GLY A 163 -13.11 -8.65 -29.06
N PRO A 164 -12.49 -9.82 -29.29
CA PRO A 164 -13.11 -11.13 -29.12
C PRO A 164 -13.31 -11.47 -27.64
N ASP A 165 -14.19 -12.42 -27.32
CA ASP A 165 -14.56 -12.75 -25.93
C ASP A 165 -13.37 -13.10 -25.01
N HIS A 166 -12.30 -13.66 -25.57
CA HIS A 166 -11.08 -14.04 -24.85
C HIS A 166 -10.03 -12.92 -24.76
N ASP A 167 -10.25 -11.78 -25.42
CA ASP A 167 -9.37 -10.59 -25.37
C ASP A 167 -10.18 -9.29 -25.47
N LYS A 168 -11.22 -9.18 -24.64
CA LYS A 168 -12.05 -7.98 -24.59
C LYS A 168 -11.26 -6.80 -24.04
N SER A 169 -11.47 -5.65 -24.66
CA SER A 169 -10.98 -4.36 -24.22
C SER A 169 -12.16 -3.41 -24.04
N PHE A 170 -12.18 -2.69 -22.92
CA PHE A 170 -13.24 -1.77 -22.55
C PHE A 170 -12.72 -0.33 -22.59
N SER A 171 -13.58 0.59 -23.00
CA SER A 171 -13.34 2.02 -22.88
C SER A 171 -14.53 2.68 -22.19
N ALA A 172 -14.27 3.64 -21.30
CA ALA A 172 -15.28 4.38 -20.57
C ALA A 172 -15.05 5.89 -20.70
N ASP A 173 -16.11 6.62 -21.04
CA ASP A 173 -16.13 8.09 -21.07
C ASP A 173 -16.77 8.61 -19.78
N ALA A 174 -16.00 9.39 -19.00
CA ALA A 174 -16.49 10.07 -17.80
C ALA A 174 -17.17 11.39 -18.21
N MET A 175 -18.45 11.47 -17.91
CA MET A 175 -19.32 12.59 -18.22
C MET A 175 -19.71 13.32 -16.93
N VAL A 176 -19.60 14.65 -16.92
CA VAL A 176 -20.00 15.48 -15.77
C VAL A 176 -20.92 16.58 -16.28
N ALA A 177 -22.12 16.69 -15.72
CA ALA A 177 -23.15 17.63 -16.18
C ALA A 177 -23.35 17.59 -17.71
N GLY A 178 -23.41 16.39 -18.29
CA GLY A 178 -23.56 16.17 -19.74
C GLY A 178 -22.33 16.48 -20.60
N THR A 179 -21.21 16.88 -19.99
CA THR A 179 -19.96 17.21 -20.72
C THR A 179 -18.94 16.09 -20.58
N PHE A 180 -18.32 15.71 -21.69
CA PHE A 180 -17.18 14.77 -21.69
C PHE A 180 -15.97 15.41 -21.01
N ILE A 181 -15.43 14.73 -19.99
CA ILE A 181 -14.24 15.19 -19.28
C ILE A 181 -13.02 14.38 -19.67
N SER A 182 -13.12 13.04 -19.68
CA SER A 182 -11.99 12.18 -20.02
C SER A 182 -12.42 10.76 -20.38
N ARG A 183 -11.52 10.03 -21.03
CA ARG A 183 -11.67 8.62 -21.39
C ARG A 183 -10.67 7.74 -20.66
N GLY A 184 -11.11 6.58 -20.20
CA GLY A 184 -10.28 5.51 -19.67
C GLY A 184 -10.43 4.21 -20.47
N THR A 185 -9.43 3.34 -20.39
CA THR A 185 -9.41 2.02 -21.05
C THR A 185 -8.94 0.95 -20.07
N GLY A 186 -9.43 -0.29 -20.23
CA GLY A 186 -9.03 -1.41 -19.37
C GLY A 186 -9.46 -2.77 -19.92
N LYS A 187 -9.05 -3.84 -19.24
CA LYS A 187 -9.45 -5.23 -19.53
C LYS A 187 -10.78 -5.62 -18.86
N SER A 188 -11.37 -4.71 -18.09
CA SER A 188 -12.73 -4.82 -17.57
C SER A 188 -13.47 -3.47 -17.62
N LYS A 189 -14.81 -3.51 -17.59
CA LYS A 189 -15.65 -2.29 -17.48
C LYS A 189 -15.23 -1.45 -16.27
N ARG A 190 -15.09 -2.10 -15.11
CA ARG A 190 -14.69 -1.47 -13.85
C ARG A 190 -13.35 -0.74 -13.96
N GLU A 191 -12.36 -1.37 -14.58
CA GLU A 191 -11.03 -0.79 -14.78
C GLU A 191 -11.09 0.44 -15.71
N ALA A 192 -11.77 0.33 -16.85
CA ALA A 192 -11.91 1.44 -17.78
C ALA A 192 -12.58 2.66 -17.13
N GLU A 193 -13.64 2.44 -16.35
CA GLU A 193 -14.35 3.51 -15.65
C GLU A 193 -13.49 4.14 -14.54
N GLN A 194 -12.70 3.36 -13.80
CA GLN A 194 -11.79 3.89 -12.79
C GLN A 194 -10.71 4.80 -13.39
N VAL A 195 -10.13 4.39 -14.51
CA VAL A 195 -9.14 5.20 -15.24
C VAL A 195 -9.77 6.50 -15.75
N ALA A 196 -10.99 6.42 -16.29
CA ALA A 196 -11.74 7.60 -16.73
C ALA A 196 -12.05 8.53 -15.56
N ALA A 197 -12.54 7.99 -14.45
CA ALA A 197 -12.93 8.77 -13.28
C ALA A 197 -11.75 9.52 -12.66
N ARG A 198 -10.61 8.84 -12.54
CA ARG A 198 -9.38 9.44 -12.02
C ARG A 198 -8.88 10.56 -12.91
N SER A 199 -8.86 10.35 -14.23
CA SER A 199 -8.41 11.37 -15.18
C SER A 199 -9.32 12.61 -15.14
N ALA A 200 -10.63 12.39 -15.05
CA ALA A 200 -11.61 13.47 -14.91
C ALA A 200 -11.45 14.24 -13.60
N TYR A 201 -11.16 13.55 -12.50
CA TYR A 201 -10.92 14.17 -11.20
C TYR A 201 -9.73 15.14 -11.26
N GLU A 202 -8.58 14.71 -11.79
CA GLU A 202 -7.39 15.58 -11.89
C GLU A 202 -7.65 16.81 -12.77
N LEU A 203 -8.30 16.64 -13.92
CA LEU A 203 -8.64 17.74 -14.83
C LEU A 203 -9.56 18.78 -14.17
N LEU A 204 -10.57 18.33 -13.41
CA LEU A 204 -11.51 19.21 -12.74
C LEU A 204 -10.91 19.86 -11.48
N LYS A 205 -10.05 19.14 -10.76
CA LYS A 205 -9.33 19.65 -9.59
C LYS A 205 -8.42 20.83 -9.96
N ASP A 206 -7.71 20.74 -11.08
CA ASP A 206 -6.83 21.83 -11.53
C ASP A 206 -7.61 23.04 -12.05
N GLN A 207 -8.81 22.85 -12.61
CA GLN A 207 -9.70 23.95 -12.99
C GLN A 207 -10.34 24.65 -11.79
N ALA A 208 -10.42 23.98 -10.64
CA ALA A 208 -11.02 24.53 -9.41
C ALA A 208 -10.04 25.35 -8.56
N LYS A 209 -8.73 25.37 -8.88
CA LYS A 209 -7.78 26.26 -8.20
C LYS A 209 -8.05 27.71 -8.63
N PRO A 210 -8.23 28.66 -7.69
CA PRO A 210 -8.40 30.06 -8.05
C PRO A 210 -7.17 30.54 -8.81
N GLN A 211 -7.37 31.15 -9.99
CA GLN A 211 -6.33 31.91 -10.66
C GLN A 211 -5.89 33.01 -9.70
N VAL A 212 -4.63 32.97 -9.28
CA VAL A 212 -4.00 34.11 -8.61
C VAL A 212 -4.00 35.23 -9.63
N VAL A 213 -4.93 36.17 -9.47
CA VAL A 213 -4.93 37.42 -10.22
C VAL A 213 -3.76 38.22 -9.67
N ASP A 214 -2.68 38.27 -10.44
CA ASP A 214 -1.59 39.21 -10.24
C ASP A 214 -2.13 40.60 -10.57
N ASP A 215 -2.73 41.26 -9.57
CA ASP A 215 -3.10 42.67 -9.65
C ASP A 215 -1.81 43.50 -9.57
N GLY A 216 -1.11 43.57 -10.69
CA GLY A 216 -0.04 44.53 -10.91
C GLY A 216 -0.59 45.95 -10.91
N LYS A 217 -0.36 46.68 -9.82
CA LYS A 217 -0.23 48.14 -9.79
C LYS A 217 0.86 48.56 -8.81
#